data_AF-A0A0J1IMU7-F1
#
_entry.id   AF-A0A0J1IMU7-F1
#
_cell.length_a   1.000
_cell.length_b   1.000
_cell.length_c   1.000
_cell.angle_alpha   90.00
_cell.angle_beta   90.00
_cell.angle_gamma   90.00
#
_symmetry.space_group_name_H-M   'P 1'
#
loop_
_entity.id
_entity.type
_entity.pdbx_description
1 polymer ?
#
loop_
_entity_poly.entity_id
_entity_poly.type
_entity_poly.pdbx_seq_one_letter_code
_entity_poly.pdbx_strand_id
1 'polypeptide(L)' 'MSKVFSILLIVLGGYYLFQKRYRVINTVLRSPFIRKYAVRILMNIPSVKRMTMNSVFGRSQNTIYQ' A
#
# COMPACT_ATOMS: atom_id res chain seq x y z
N MET A 1 12.08 -3.23 32.12
CA MET A 1 11.03 -2.18 32.06
C MET A 1 10.72 -1.74 30.62
N SER A 2 11.69 -1.34 29.82
CA SER A 2 11.49 -0.78 28.47
C SER A 2 10.90 -1.73 27.41
N LYS A 3 11.18 -3.04 27.48
CA LYS A 3 10.63 -4.03 26.52
C LYS A 3 9.11 -4.25 26.68
N VAL A 4 8.63 -4.22 27.92
CA VAL A 4 7.19 -4.41 28.24
C VAL A 4 6.39 -3.21 27.75
N PHE A 5 6.93 -2.00 27.92
CA PHE A 5 6.34 -0.77 27.38
C PHE A 5 6.25 -0.79 25.84
N SER A 6 7.29 -1.28 25.16
CA SER A 6 7.29 -1.42 23.70
C SER A 6 6.24 -2.41 23.21
N ILE A 7 6.12 -3.57 23.88
CA ILE A 7 5.07 -4.55 23.60
C ILE A 7 3.67 -3.95 23.82
N LEU A 8 3.48 -3.21 24.92
CA LEU A 8 2.21 -2.55 25.23
C LEU A 8 1.83 -1.52 24.18
N LEU A 9 2.79 -0.71 23.71
CA LEU A 9 2.57 0.28 22.65
C LEU A 9 2.18 -0.37 21.32
N ILE A 10 2.79 -1.51 20.97
CA ILE A 10 2.44 -2.26 19.75
C ILE A 10 1.01 -2.82 19.86
N VAL A 11 0.65 -3.39 21.01
CA VAL A 11 -0.69 -3.94 21.25
C VAL A 11 -1.76 -2.85 21.27
N LEU A 12 -1.51 -1.73 21.97
CA LEU A 12 -2.41 -0.58 22.02
C LEU A 12 -2.57 0.08 20.65
N GLY A 13 -1.47 0.26 19.92
CA GLY A 13 -1.49 0.77 18.55
C GLY A 13 -2.28 -0.14 17.62
N GLY A 14 -2.03 -1.44 17.68
CA GLY A 14 -2.77 -2.46 16.92
C GLY A 14 -4.26 -2.49 17.26
N TYR A 15 -4.61 -2.38 18.54
CA TYR A 15 -6.00 -2.33 19.00
C TYR A 15 -6.73 -1.08 18.49
N TYR A 16 -6.09 0.09 18.56
CA TYR A 16 -6.64 1.35 18.06
C TYR A 16 -6.84 1.32 16.54
N LEU A 17 -5.87 0.72 15.83
CA LEU A 17 -5.96 0.47 14.39
C LEU A 17 -7.18 -0.40 14.04
N PHE A 18 -7.44 -1.44 14.84
CA PHE A 18 -8.55 -2.38 14.62
C PHE A 18 -9.93 -1.82 15.02
N GLN A 19 -9.97 -0.85 15.94
CA GLN A 19 -11.21 -0.18 16.32
C GLN A 19 -11.65 0.83 15.24
N LYS A 20 -10.68 1.50 14.60
CA LYS A 20 -10.90 2.54 13.59
C LYS A 20 -10.60 2.08 12.16
N ARG A 21 -10.82 0.78 11.88
CA ARG A 21 -10.59 0.08 10.58
C ARG A 21 -10.72 1.01 9.37
N TYR A 22 -11.88 1.65 9.24
CA TYR A 22 -12.19 2.51 8.10
C TYR A 22 -11.47 3.86 8.09
N ARG A 23 -11.28 4.52 9.24
CA ARG A 23 -10.52 5.79 9.31
C ARG A 23 -9.03 5.58 9.09
N VAL A 24 -8.51 4.46 9.57
CA VAL A 24 -7.10 4.09 9.38
C VAL A 24 -6.82 3.86 7.91
N ILE A 25 -7.60 2.98 7.27
CA ILE A 25 -7.46 2.69 5.84
C ILE A 25 -7.58 3.99 5.03
N ASN A 26 -8.55 4.84 5.35
CA ASN A 26 -8.72 6.11 4.62
C ASN A 26 -7.54 7.08 4.83
N THR A 27 -6.99 7.15 6.04
CA THR A 27 -5.80 7.96 6.35
C THR A 27 -4.55 7.41 5.65
N VAL A 28 -4.40 6.08 5.64
CA VAL A 28 -3.32 5.35 4.98
C VAL A 28 -3.36 5.58 3.47
N LEU A 29 -4.53 5.43 2.86
CA LEU A 29 -4.74 5.65 1.42
C LEU A 29 -4.61 7.13 1.02
N ARG A 30 -4.96 8.05 1.92
CA ARG A 30 -4.80 9.50 1.69
C ARG A 30 -3.34 9.96 1.76
N SER A 31 -2.48 9.24 2.47
CA SER A 31 -1.08 9.66 2.67
C SER A 31 -0.23 9.46 1.41
N PRO A 32 0.36 10.54 0.85
CA PRO A 32 1.21 10.44 -0.34
C PRO A 32 2.50 9.65 -0.07
N PHE A 33 3.00 9.68 1.16
CA PHE A 33 4.17 8.90 1.58
C PHE A 33 3.87 7.40 1.54
N ILE A 34 2.77 6.98 2.16
CA ILE A 34 2.41 5.56 2.21
C ILE A 34 2.12 5.04 0.79
N ARG A 35 1.46 5.84 -0.05
CA ARG A 35 1.26 5.53 -1.46
C ARG A 35 2.59 5.30 -2.19
N LYS A 36 3.60 6.16 -1.98
CA LYS A 36 4.93 6.01 -2.61
C LYS A 36 5.60 4.70 -2.21
N TYR A 37 5.56 4.34 -0.92
CA TYR A 37 6.11 3.07 -0.44
C TYR A 37 5.35 1.87 -1.02
N ALA A 38 4.02 1.91 -0.98
CA ALA A 38 3.18 0.85 -1.52
C ALA A 38 3.44 0.63 -3.01
N VAL A 39 3.46 1.70 -3.81
CA VAL A 39 3.77 1.62 -5.26
C VAL A 39 5.18 1.08 -5.49
N ARG A 40 6.18 1.51 -4.71
CA ARG A 40 7.56 1.04 -4.84
C ARG A 40 7.68 -0.46 -4.57
N ILE A 41 6.97 -0.97 -3.56
CA ILE A 41 6.94 -2.40 -3.23
C ILE A 41 6.24 -3.18 -4.35
N LEU A 42 5.06 -2.73 -4.77
CA LEU A 42 4.25 -3.40 -5.79
C LEU A 42 4.96 -3.41 -7.16
N MET A 43 5.61 -2.32 -7.56
CA MET A 43 6.35 -2.23 -8.82
C MET A 43 7.68 -3.00 -8.83
N ASN A 44 8.20 -3.38 -7.66
CA ASN A 44 9.37 -4.26 -7.58
C ASN A 44 9.01 -5.70 -7.97
N ILE A 45 7.73 -6.09 -7.81
CA ILE A 45 7.26 -7.43 -8.16
C ILE A 45 7.00 -7.49 -9.69
N PRO A 46 7.72 -8.34 -10.44
CA PRO A 46 7.65 -8.34 -11.90
C PRO A 46 6.29 -8.74 -12.46
N SER A 47 5.55 -9.63 -11.80
CA SER A 47 4.20 -10.03 -12.21
C SER A 47 3.18 -8.89 -12.04
N VAL A 48 3.20 -8.22 -10.89
CA VAL A 48 2.32 -7.08 -10.59
C VAL A 48 2.66 -5.90 -11.50
N LYS A 49 3.95 -5.64 -11.73
CA LYS A 49 4.43 -4.64 -12.68
C LYS A 49 3.88 -4.89 -14.08
N ARG A 50 3.99 -6.12 -14.61
CA ARG A 50 3.47 -6.47 -15.95
C ARG A 50 1.96 -6.31 -16.06
N MET A 51 1.20 -6.76 -15.06
CA MET A 51 -0.25 -6.58 -15.01
C MET A 51 -0.63 -5.09 -15.00
N THR A 52 0.03 -4.29 -14.16
CA THR A 52 -0.24 -2.86 -14.04
C THR A 52 0.14 -2.11 -15.33
N MET A 53 1.31 -2.43 -15.92
CA MET A 53 1.72 -1.84 -17.20
C MET A 53 0.76 -2.22 -18.32
N ASN A 54 0.30 -3.47 -18.38
CA ASN A 54 -0.67 -3.88 -19.40
C ASN A 54 -2.05 -3.25 -19.17
N SER A 55 -2.51 -3.11 -17.94
CA SER A 55 -3.80 -2.47 -17.64
C SER A 55 -3.79 -0.96 -17.92
N VAL A 56 -2.66 -0.28 -17.67
CA VAL A 56 -2.53 1.17 -17.86
C VAL A 56 -2.13 1.53 -19.29
N PHE A 57 -1.18 0.78 -19.88
CA PHE A 57 -0.60 1.07 -21.20
C PHE A 57 -0.99 0.07 -22.30
N GLY A 58 -1.57 -1.08 -21.98
CA GLY A 58 -2.00 -2.07 -22.99
C GLY A 58 -3.14 -1.58 -23.88
N ARG A 59 -3.90 -0.57 -23.44
CA ARG A 59 -4.84 0.16 -24.31
C ARG A 59 -4.12 1.04 -25.36
N SER A 60 -2.88 1.46 -25.08
CA SER A 60 -2.01 2.24 -25.99
C SER A 60 -1.15 1.37 -26.90
N GLN A 61 -0.89 0.10 -26.57
CA GLN A 61 -0.12 -0.80 -27.44
C GLN A 61 -0.95 -1.32 -28.64
N ASN A 62 -2.27 -1.45 -28.49
CA ASN A 62 -3.15 -1.89 -29.58
C ASN A 62 -3.37 -0.82 -30.67
N THR A 63 -2.97 0.44 -30.44
CA THR A 63 -3.09 1.54 -31.41
C THR A 63 -1.78 1.87 -32.13
N ILE A 64 -0.66 1.23 -31.77
CA ILE A 64 0.64 1.41 -32.46
C ILE A 64 0.84 0.32 -33.55
N TYR A 65 -0.02 -0.70 -33.55
CA TYR A 65 -0.12 -1.72 -34.61
C TYR A 65 -1.48 -1.66 -35.33
N GLN A 66 -2.00 -0.45 -35.55
CA GLN A 66 -3.09 -0.18 -36.50
C GLN A 66 -2.64 0.87 -37.50
#